data_AF-A0A2P0QNA4-F1
#
_entry.id   AF-A0A2P0QNA4-F1
#
_cell.length_a   1.000
_cell.length_b   1.000
_cell.length_c   1.000
_cell.angle_alpha   90.00
_cell.angle_beta   90.00
_cell.angle_gamma   90.00
#
_symmetry.space_group_name_H-M   'P 1'
#
loop_
_entity.id
_entity.type
_entity.pdbx_description
1 polymer ?
#
loop_
_entity_poly.entity_id
_entity_poly.type
_entity_poly.pdbx_seq_one_letter_code
_entity_poly.pdbx_strand_id
1 'polypeptide(L)'
;MSAHILINQEVPIENKLTVSFRVLLSLYAIIPLCFLLQIADVLFWHGFLRENLPTKPTHFLLFQILFGTPHILASTFVLIGSIDYLKYYQRNLMAMTIAIAIVFGLGSLFIPYQIFYIFVAAWTVYHVLKQQHGVVRGICRLPNWAFYLLLVLSVAAGLCVYIGIFLKNSLEPQQAEWIKQSATLLCLSLILSAFYCQRYVNNNFGKWFLWSNILLVISSFYFFVQHYYFLAILVPRLVHDATAYSFYITHDYNKHHKHPQNFLYRYAARLNISVFIVLPLCSFVLAFVLQAYGDNLVSALTEYLFGIDIRKAITLGLLGYLALMHYYTESITWKGESPYRRFIAFSK
;
A
#
# COMPACT_ATOMS: atom_id res chain seq x y z
N MET A 1 3.35 -22.95 12.95
CA MET A 1 4.49 -22.94 11.99
C MET A 1 5.45 -21.84 12.39
N SER A 2 6.64 -22.28 12.80
CA SER A 2 7.70 -21.58 13.52
C SER A 2 8.42 -20.57 12.63
N ALA A 3 8.49 -19.32 13.10
CA ALA A 3 9.27 -18.26 12.45
C ALA A 3 10.73 -18.41 12.85
N HIS A 4 11.58 -18.73 11.88
CA HIS A 4 13.03 -18.65 12.06
C HIS A 4 13.42 -17.23 12.46
N ILE A 5 14.11 -17.21 13.59
CA ILE A 5 14.90 -16.17 14.22
C ILE A 5 15.46 -15.19 13.17
N LEU A 6 15.28 -13.90 13.41
CA LEU A 6 16.07 -12.81 12.83
C LEU A 6 17.54 -13.02 13.26
N ILE A 7 18.23 -13.97 12.65
CA ILE A 7 19.68 -14.07 12.73
C ILE A 7 20.18 -13.00 11.78
N ASN A 8 20.78 -11.96 12.36
CA ASN A 8 21.70 -11.09 11.63
C ASN A 8 22.76 -12.01 11.01
N GLN A 9 22.58 -12.39 9.74
CA GLN A 9 23.70 -12.86 8.96
C GLN A 9 24.62 -11.65 8.81
N GLU A 10 25.68 -11.61 9.61
CA GLU A 10 26.84 -10.76 9.39
C GLU A 10 27.52 -11.22 8.10
N VAL A 11 26.94 -10.81 6.98
CA VAL A 11 27.57 -10.81 5.67
C VAL A 11 28.57 -9.63 5.66
N PRO A 12 29.77 -9.77 5.09
CA PRO A 12 30.78 -8.70 5.12
C PRO A 12 30.19 -7.36 4.66
N ILE A 13 30.40 -6.34 5.49
CA ILE A 13 29.68 -5.06 5.55
C ILE A 13 30.03 -4.08 4.41
N GLU A 14 30.89 -4.45 3.46
CA GLU A 14 31.35 -3.48 2.47
C GLU A 14 30.30 -3.17 1.39
N ASN A 15 29.58 -2.07 1.63
CA ASN A 15 28.74 -1.29 0.71
C ASN A 15 27.35 -1.85 0.36
N LYS A 16 26.66 -2.52 1.30
CA LYS A 16 25.21 -2.77 1.15
C LYS A 16 24.38 -1.71 1.86
N LEU A 17 23.46 -1.09 1.11
CA LEU A 17 22.45 -0.21 1.67
C LEU A 17 21.50 -1.01 2.57
N THR A 18 21.09 -0.41 3.67
CA THR A 18 20.19 -1.03 4.65
C THR A 18 18.92 -0.20 4.82
N VAL A 19 17.80 -0.85 5.09
CA VAL A 19 16.56 -0.18 5.47
C VAL A 19 16.63 0.19 6.95
N SER A 20 16.67 1.48 7.27
CA SER A 20 16.72 1.97 8.65
C SER A 20 15.33 2.03 9.28
N PHE A 21 15.16 1.42 10.45
CA PHE A 21 13.90 1.51 11.20
C PHE A 21 13.62 2.94 11.67
N ARG A 22 14.63 3.77 11.98
CA ARG A 22 14.40 5.19 12.27
C ARG A 22 13.76 5.93 11.10
N VAL A 23 14.21 5.67 9.87
CA VAL A 23 13.62 6.28 8.67
C VAL A 23 12.17 5.81 8.52
N LEU A 24 11.90 4.51 8.68
CA LEU A 24 10.53 3.98 8.63
C LEU A 24 9.62 4.60 9.70
N LEU A 25 10.13 4.83 10.92
CA LEU A 25 9.37 5.51 11.96
C LEU A 25 9.09 6.97 11.60
N SER A 26 10.06 7.66 10.99
CA SER A 26 9.92 9.06 10.60
C SER A 26 8.79 9.27 9.57
N LEU A 27 8.45 8.26 8.76
CA LEU A 27 7.31 8.33 7.84
C LEU A 27 5.99 8.58 8.57
N TYR A 28 5.85 8.13 9.83
CA TYR A 28 4.66 8.36 10.64
C TYR A 28 4.53 9.81 11.12
N ALA A 29 5.54 10.66 10.92
CA ALA A 29 5.43 12.11 11.12
C ALA A 29 4.35 12.75 10.22
N ILE A 30 3.90 12.07 9.16
CA ILE A 30 2.73 12.51 8.39
C ILE A 30 1.48 12.64 9.26
N ILE A 31 1.33 11.85 10.33
CA ILE A 31 0.17 11.91 11.22
C ILE A 31 0.09 13.29 11.91
N PRO A 32 1.07 13.73 12.72
CA PRO A 32 1.03 15.05 13.32
C PRO A 32 1.03 16.17 12.29
N LEU A 33 1.69 16.02 11.13
CA LEU A 33 1.63 17.01 10.06
C LEU A 33 0.20 17.19 9.51
N CYS A 34 -0.56 16.11 9.30
CA CYS A 34 -1.95 16.20 8.89
C CYS A 34 -2.84 16.86 9.96
N PHE A 35 -2.59 16.60 11.25
CA PHE A 35 -3.31 17.29 12.33
C PHE A 35 -2.99 18.79 12.36
N LEU A 36 -1.73 19.18 12.22
CA LEU A 36 -1.33 20.58 12.13
C LEU A 36 -1.97 21.27 10.92
N LEU A 37 -2.02 20.57 9.78
CA LEU A 37 -2.67 21.08 8.56
C LEU A 37 -4.17 21.31 8.78
N GLN A 38 -4.86 20.38 9.42
CA GLN A 38 -6.28 20.53 9.74
C GLN A 38 -6.52 21.65 10.76
N ILE A 39 -5.69 21.76 11.80
CA ILE A 39 -5.79 22.86 12.77
C ILE A 39 -5.59 24.20 12.06
N ALA A 40 -4.61 24.30 11.17
CA ALA A 40 -4.40 25.51 10.38
C ALA A 40 -5.60 25.83 9.48
N ASP A 41 -6.22 24.80 8.89
CA ASP A 41 -7.42 24.96 8.08
C ASP A 41 -8.60 25.51 8.86
N VAL A 42 -8.82 25.01 10.07
CA VAL A 42 -9.92 25.46 10.94
C VAL A 42 -9.67 26.86 11.49
N LEU A 43 -8.43 27.16 11.93
CA LEU A 43 -8.11 28.42 12.61
C LEU A 43 -7.84 29.58 11.66
N PHE A 44 -7.17 29.34 10.52
CA PHE A 44 -6.68 30.40 9.64
C PHE A 44 -7.35 30.41 8.26
N TRP A 45 -7.73 29.23 7.73
CA TRP A 45 -8.28 29.12 6.37
C TRP A 45 -9.79 28.89 6.33
N HIS A 46 -10.47 28.93 7.48
CA HIS A 46 -11.92 28.81 7.59
C HIS A 46 -12.51 27.60 6.86
N GLY A 47 -11.79 26.47 6.81
CA GLY A 47 -12.24 25.23 6.16
C GLY A 47 -11.94 25.12 4.67
N PHE A 48 -11.13 26.02 4.10
CA PHE A 48 -10.76 26.03 2.69
C PHE A 48 -10.24 24.67 2.19
N LEU A 49 -9.36 24.00 2.94
CA LEU A 49 -8.83 22.70 2.55
C LEU A 49 -9.93 21.64 2.55
N ARG A 50 -10.80 21.60 3.55
CA ARG A 50 -11.91 20.63 3.60
C ARG A 50 -12.81 20.73 2.36
N GLU A 51 -13.04 21.95 1.88
CA GLU A 51 -13.93 22.23 0.75
C GLU A 51 -13.27 22.01 -0.62
N ASN A 52 -11.97 22.28 -0.73
CA ASN A 52 -11.23 22.18 -1.99
C ASN A 52 -10.52 20.84 -2.20
N LEU A 53 -10.26 20.08 -1.13
CA LEU A 53 -9.64 18.76 -1.27
C LEU A 53 -10.63 17.72 -1.83
N PRO A 54 -10.12 16.70 -2.53
CA PRO A 54 -10.95 15.62 -3.07
C PRO A 54 -11.86 14.97 -2.02
N THR A 55 -13.17 15.11 -2.20
CA THR A 55 -14.17 14.44 -1.35
C THR A 55 -14.85 13.25 -2.03
N LYS A 56 -14.69 13.07 -3.36
CA LYS A 56 -15.30 11.96 -4.12
C LYS A 56 -14.24 11.02 -4.69
N PRO A 57 -14.55 9.71 -4.82
CA PRO A 57 -13.68 8.69 -5.41
C PRO A 57 -13.02 9.09 -6.73
N THR A 58 -13.74 9.77 -7.63
CA THR A 58 -13.24 10.19 -8.94
C THR A 58 -12.14 11.26 -8.86
N HIS A 59 -12.17 12.11 -7.83
CA HIS A 59 -11.13 13.12 -7.60
C HIS A 59 -9.88 12.53 -6.94
N PHE A 60 -9.92 11.26 -6.50
CA PHE A 60 -8.73 10.53 -6.06
C PHE A 60 -7.89 10.01 -7.23
N LEU A 61 -8.19 10.33 -8.49
CA LEU A 61 -7.31 9.98 -9.62
C LEU A 61 -5.91 10.58 -9.45
N LEU A 62 -5.83 11.89 -9.13
CA LEU A 62 -4.54 12.53 -8.82
C LEU A 62 -3.85 11.83 -7.64
N PHE A 63 -4.64 11.42 -6.64
CA PHE A 63 -4.14 10.65 -5.52
C PHE A 63 -3.59 9.29 -5.95
N GLN A 64 -4.25 8.58 -6.88
CA GLN A 64 -3.79 7.29 -7.44
C GLN A 64 -2.53 7.44 -8.30
N ILE A 65 -2.37 8.58 -8.96
CA ILE A 65 -1.16 8.91 -9.74
C ILE A 65 0.03 9.20 -8.80
N LEU A 66 -0.21 9.84 -7.66
CA LEU A 66 0.84 10.16 -6.69
C LEU A 66 1.14 9.00 -5.73
N PHE A 67 0.11 8.24 -5.34
CA PHE A 67 0.13 7.20 -4.32
C PHE A 67 -0.67 5.97 -4.80
N GLY A 68 -0.19 4.76 -4.54
CA GLY A 68 -0.84 3.51 -4.93
C GLY A 68 -0.33 2.99 -6.28
N THR A 69 -0.75 3.57 -7.41
CA THR A 69 -0.41 2.99 -8.73
C THR A 69 1.08 3.01 -9.05
N PRO A 70 1.85 4.09 -8.80
CA PRO A 70 3.30 4.04 -8.97
C PRO A 70 3.93 2.94 -8.11
N HIS A 71 3.48 2.78 -6.87
CA HIS A 71 3.99 1.74 -5.99
C HIS A 71 3.69 0.32 -6.52
N ILE A 72 2.46 0.07 -6.99
CA ILE A 72 2.06 -1.19 -7.64
C ILE A 72 2.96 -1.47 -8.85
N LEU A 73 3.16 -0.49 -9.73
CA LEU A 73 3.99 -0.64 -10.94
C LEU A 73 5.47 -0.83 -10.59
N ALA A 74 5.98 -0.16 -9.56
CA ALA A 74 7.33 -0.35 -9.08
C ALA A 74 7.56 -1.80 -8.66
N SER A 75 6.61 -2.41 -7.95
CA SER A 75 6.68 -3.82 -7.59
C SER A 75 6.72 -4.74 -8.81
N THR A 76 5.94 -4.40 -9.84
CA THR A 76 5.90 -5.14 -11.11
C THR A 76 7.24 -5.03 -11.84
N PHE A 77 7.86 -3.84 -11.88
CA PHE A 77 9.18 -3.67 -12.46
C PHE A 77 10.26 -4.49 -11.75
N VAL A 78 10.25 -4.54 -10.42
CA VAL A 78 11.18 -5.40 -9.67
C VAL A 78 10.97 -6.87 -10.05
N LEU A 79 9.71 -7.31 -10.16
CA LEU A 79 9.36 -8.70 -10.49
C LEU A 79 9.78 -9.11 -11.90
N ILE A 80 9.40 -8.32 -12.91
CA ILE A 80 9.71 -8.62 -14.31
C ILE A 80 11.16 -8.31 -14.68
N GLY A 81 11.85 -7.49 -13.86
CA GLY A 81 13.22 -7.07 -14.09
C GLY A 81 14.26 -8.18 -13.95
N SER A 82 13.87 -9.39 -13.53
CA SER A 82 14.76 -10.54 -13.39
C SER A 82 14.07 -11.83 -13.85
N ILE A 83 14.64 -12.51 -14.84
CA ILE A 83 14.12 -13.80 -15.32
C ILE A 83 14.07 -14.83 -14.17
N ASP A 84 15.06 -14.80 -13.27
CA ASP A 84 15.10 -15.68 -12.10
C ASP A 84 13.90 -15.49 -11.17
N TYR A 85 13.38 -14.27 -11.04
CA TYR A 85 12.21 -14.00 -10.19
C TYR A 85 10.96 -14.55 -10.84
N LEU A 86 10.78 -14.32 -12.15
CA LEU A 86 9.66 -14.88 -12.90
C LEU A 86 9.67 -16.41 -12.85
N LYS A 87 10.82 -17.05 -13.08
CA LYS A 87 10.94 -18.52 -13.00
C LYS A 87 10.62 -19.05 -11.61
N TYR A 88 11.11 -18.37 -10.56
CA TYR A 88 10.85 -18.78 -9.18
C TYR A 88 9.36 -18.65 -8.81
N TYR A 89 8.70 -17.57 -9.25
CA TYR A 89 7.30 -17.28 -8.90
C TYR A 89 6.25 -17.72 -9.92
N GLN A 90 6.64 -18.29 -11.07
CA GLN A 90 5.74 -18.57 -12.21
C GLN A 90 4.45 -19.29 -11.82
N ARG A 91 4.54 -20.32 -10.96
CA ARG A 91 3.38 -21.13 -10.57
C ARG A 91 2.39 -20.31 -9.74
N ASN A 92 2.91 -19.47 -8.85
CA ASN A 92 2.12 -18.57 -8.01
C ASN A 92 1.49 -17.46 -8.86
N LEU A 93 2.24 -16.87 -9.81
CA LEU A 93 1.74 -15.85 -10.73
C LEU A 93 0.64 -16.39 -11.65
N MET A 94 0.83 -17.60 -12.19
CA MET A 94 -0.17 -18.24 -13.04
C MET A 94 -1.44 -18.60 -12.24
N ALA A 95 -1.28 -19.20 -11.06
CA ALA A 95 -2.42 -19.52 -10.19
C ALA A 95 -3.22 -18.26 -9.82
N MET A 96 -2.54 -17.18 -9.43
CA MET A 96 -3.21 -15.91 -9.11
C MET A 96 -3.84 -15.26 -10.35
N THR A 97 -3.22 -15.36 -11.52
CA THR A 97 -3.79 -14.84 -12.77
C THR A 97 -5.08 -15.56 -13.13
N ILE A 98 -5.10 -16.90 -13.03
CA ILE A 98 -6.30 -17.70 -13.23
C ILE A 98 -7.37 -17.34 -12.19
N ALA A 99 -6.98 -17.19 -10.92
CA ALA A 99 -7.91 -16.81 -9.86
C ALA A 99 -8.53 -15.42 -10.11
N ILE A 100 -7.74 -14.43 -10.50
CA ILE A 100 -8.23 -13.09 -10.87
C ILE A 100 -9.15 -13.19 -12.08
N ALA A 101 -8.77 -13.93 -13.12
CA ALA A 101 -9.60 -14.10 -14.33
C ALA A 101 -10.94 -14.77 -14.02
N ILE A 102 -10.98 -15.77 -13.14
CA ILE A 102 -12.22 -16.43 -12.71
C ILE A 102 -13.07 -15.45 -11.88
N VAL A 103 -12.50 -14.83 -10.86
CA VAL A 103 -13.24 -13.95 -9.94
C VAL A 103 -13.75 -12.69 -10.65
N PHE A 104 -12.95 -12.09 -11.53
CA PHE A 104 -13.36 -10.89 -12.26
C PHE A 104 -14.14 -11.22 -13.52
N GLY A 105 -13.75 -12.24 -14.28
CA GLY A 105 -14.43 -12.62 -15.52
C GLY A 105 -15.77 -13.27 -15.26
N LEU A 106 -15.80 -14.36 -14.48
CA LEU A 106 -17.04 -15.06 -14.16
C LEU A 106 -17.77 -14.39 -13.00
N GLY A 107 -17.06 -14.00 -11.95
CA GLY A 107 -17.70 -13.42 -10.77
C GLY A 107 -18.41 -12.09 -11.06
N SER A 108 -17.93 -11.27 -12.00
CA SER A 108 -18.64 -10.04 -12.38
C SER A 108 -20.00 -10.27 -13.06
N LEU A 109 -20.25 -11.47 -13.60
CA LEU A 109 -21.54 -11.83 -14.19
C LEU A 109 -22.61 -12.15 -13.13
N PHE A 110 -22.20 -12.57 -11.93
CA PHE A 110 -23.09 -13.08 -10.90
C PHE A 110 -23.07 -12.29 -9.59
N ILE A 111 -21.99 -11.55 -9.31
CA ILE A 111 -21.80 -10.81 -8.06
C ILE A 111 -22.16 -9.35 -8.27
N PRO A 112 -23.07 -8.77 -7.47
CA PRO A 112 -23.37 -7.35 -7.49
C PRO A 112 -22.12 -6.49 -7.31
N TYR A 113 -22.00 -5.42 -8.08
CA TYR A 113 -20.84 -4.52 -8.07
C TYR A 113 -20.45 -4.04 -6.66
N GLN A 114 -21.44 -3.73 -5.80
CA GLN A 114 -21.17 -3.28 -4.42
C GLN A 114 -20.49 -4.36 -3.58
N ILE A 115 -20.96 -5.60 -3.68
CA ILE A 115 -20.37 -6.74 -2.95
C ILE A 115 -18.95 -6.97 -3.46
N PHE A 116 -18.78 -6.95 -4.78
CA PHE A 116 -17.49 -7.09 -5.43
C PHE A 116 -16.49 -6.00 -4.98
N TYR A 117 -16.96 -4.74 -4.94
CA TYR A 117 -16.19 -3.61 -4.45
C TYR A 117 -15.77 -3.80 -2.98
N ILE A 118 -16.66 -4.27 -2.11
CA ILE A 118 -16.34 -4.53 -0.70
C ILE A 118 -15.24 -5.58 -0.57
N PHE A 119 -15.25 -6.65 -1.37
CA PHE A 119 -14.17 -7.64 -1.36
C PHE A 119 -12.82 -7.05 -1.78
N VAL A 120 -12.79 -6.28 -2.86
CA VAL A 120 -11.57 -5.61 -3.34
C VAL A 120 -11.08 -4.57 -2.33
N ALA A 121 -11.99 -3.81 -1.72
CA ALA A 121 -11.68 -2.85 -0.66
C ALA A 121 -11.11 -3.54 0.59
N ALA A 122 -11.74 -4.63 1.04
CA ALA A 122 -11.27 -5.43 2.16
C ALA A 122 -9.87 -5.97 1.92
N TRP A 123 -9.61 -6.51 0.73
CA TRP A 123 -8.30 -7.01 0.36
C TRP A 123 -7.24 -5.91 0.30
N THR A 124 -7.62 -4.74 -0.23
CA THR A 124 -6.76 -3.55 -0.28
C THR A 124 -6.38 -3.04 1.12
N VAL A 125 -7.37 -2.85 2.00
CA VAL A 125 -7.13 -2.39 3.38
C VAL A 125 -6.33 -3.43 4.16
N TYR A 126 -6.66 -4.72 4.00
CA TYR A 126 -5.92 -5.82 4.60
C TYR A 126 -4.46 -5.79 4.18
N HIS A 127 -4.18 -5.65 2.89
CA HIS A 127 -2.81 -5.59 2.37
C HIS A 127 -2.01 -4.44 2.99
N VAL A 128 -2.54 -3.21 2.93
CA VAL A 128 -1.89 -1.99 3.46
C VAL A 128 -1.55 -2.17 4.95
N LEU A 129 -2.54 -2.56 5.77
CA LEU A 129 -2.35 -2.63 7.22
C LEU A 129 -1.53 -3.86 7.63
N LYS A 130 -1.65 -4.99 6.93
CA LYS A 130 -0.82 -6.17 7.18
C LYS A 130 0.66 -5.87 6.96
N GLN A 131 1.02 -5.08 5.95
CA GLN A 131 2.41 -4.70 5.73
C GLN A 131 2.94 -3.87 6.91
N GLN A 132 2.20 -2.85 7.33
CA GLN A 132 2.63 -1.97 8.43
C GLN A 132 2.74 -2.72 9.76
N HIS A 133 1.74 -3.53 10.10
CA HIS A 133 1.81 -4.42 11.26
C HIS A 133 2.93 -5.46 11.13
N GLY A 134 3.20 -5.96 9.93
CA GLY A 134 4.31 -6.88 9.64
C GLY A 134 5.68 -6.30 9.98
N VAL A 135 5.90 -5.02 9.65
CA VAL A 135 7.11 -4.28 10.03
C VAL A 135 7.18 -4.14 11.56
N VAL A 136 6.08 -3.75 12.21
CA VAL A 136 5.99 -3.65 13.68
C VAL A 136 6.33 -4.97 14.36
N ARG A 137 5.86 -6.10 13.82
CA ARG A 137 6.12 -7.42 14.40
C ARG A 137 7.61 -7.72 14.49
N GLY A 138 8.40 -7.31 13.49
CA GLY A 138 9.86 -7.46 13.50
C GLY A 138 10.55 -6.68 14.62
N ILE A 139 9.98 -5.53 15.01
CA ILE A 139 10.55 -4.61 16.00
C ILE A 139 10.04 -4.92 17.42
N CYS A 140 8.72 -5.04 17.58
CA CYS A 140 8.06 -5.18 18.87
C CYS A 140 8.05 -6.62 19.39
N ARG A 141 8.24 -7.62 18.53
CA ARG A 141 8.25 -9.06 18.87
C ARG A 141 7.02 -9.48 19.71
N LEU A 142 5.86 -8.92 19.37
CA LEU A 142 4.60 -9.24 20.03
C LEU A 142 4.29 -10.74 19.98
N PRO A 143 3.63 -11.31 21.01
CA PRO A 143 3.12 -12.67 20.92
C PRO A 143 2.09 -12.78 19.78
N ASN A 144 1.98 -13.96 19.18
CA ASN A 144 1.18 -14.17 17.96
C ASN A 144 -0.27 -13.70 18.10
N TRP A 145 -0.92 -14.01 19.24
CA TRP A 145 -2.31 -13.61 19.47
C TRP A 145 -2.46 -12.09 19.53
N ALA A 146 -1.52 -11.38 20.18
CA ALA A 146 -1.57 -9.92 20.31
C ALA A 146 -1.37 -9.25 18.95
N PHE A 147 -0.44 -9.77 18.16
CA PHE A 147 -0.24 -9.31 16.78
C PHE A 147 -1.52 -9.46 15.94
N TYR A 148 -2.15 -10.63 15.95
CA TYR A 148 -3.36 -10.86 15.15
C TYR A 148 -4.57 -10.09 15.67
N LEU A 149 -4.71 -9.91 16.99
CA LEU A 149 -5.76 -9.08 17.58
C LEU A 149 -5.66 -7.64 17.07
N LEU A 150 -4.47 -7.02 17.18
CA LEU A 150 -4.26 -5.64 16.72
C LEU A 150 -4.43 -5.52 15.22
N LEU A 151 -3.97 -6.50 14.44
CA LEU A 151 -4.13 -6.52 12.99
C LEU A 151 -5.61 -6.59 12.59
N VAL A 152 -6.37 -7.55 13.13
CA VAL A 152 -7.78 -7.73 12.77
C VAL A 152 -8.60 -6.51 13.16
N LEU A 153 -8.39 -5.96 14.36
CA LEU A 153 -9.07 -4.73 14.78
C LEU A 153 -8.71 -3.54 13.88
N SER A 154 -7.44 -3.40 13.50
CA SER A 154 -6.99 -2.35 12.57
C SER A 154 -7.63 -2.50 11.20
N VAL A 155 -7.66 -3.72 10.65
CA VAL A 155 -8.25 -4.02 9.34
C VAL A 155 -9.75 -3.80 9.34
N ALA A 156 -10.46 -4.26 10.36
CA ALA A 156 -11.90 -4.06 10.47
C ALA A 156 -12.24 -2.56 10.59
N ALA A 157 -11.55 -1.82 11.46
CA ALA A 157 -11.76 -0.38 11.61
C ALA A 157 -11.43 0.38 10.32
N GLY A 158 -10.27 0.08 9.71
CA GLY A 158 -9.85 0.68 8.45
C GLY A 158 -10.82 0.37 7.31
N LEU A 159 -11.41 -0.83 7.27
CA LEU A 159 -12.39 -1.22 6.26
C LEU A 159 -13.70 -0.44 6.43
N CYS A 160 -14.20 -0.30 7.66
CA CYS A 160 -15.38 0.54 7.92
C CYS A 160 -15.13 1.99 7.48
N VAL A 161 -13.98 2.57 7.82
CA VAL A 161 -13.61 3.92 7.37
C VAL A 161 -13.53 4.01 5.85
N TYR A 162 -12.88 3.04 5.21
CA TYR A 162 -12.72 3.02 3.75
C TYR A 162 -14.06 2.92 3.02
N ILE A 163 -14.93 2.01 3.45
CA ILE A 163 -16.29 1.87 2.90
C ILE A 163 -17.08 3.17 3.14
N GLY A 164 -17.01 3.73 4.34
CA GLY A 164 -17.68 4.99 4.68
C GLY A 164 -17.25 6.17 3.80
N ILE A 165 -16.00 6.22 3.35
CA ILE A 165 -15.51 7.26 2.43
C ILE A 165 -15.95 6.98 0.99
N PHE A 166 -15.69 5.78 0.48
CA PHE A 166 -15.82 5.51 -0.95
C PHE A 166 -17.24 5.15 -1.39
N LEU A 167 -18.07 4.59 -0.50
CA LEU A 167 -19.49 4.31 -0.76
C LEU A 167 -20.42 5.36 -0.18
N LYS A 168 -19.91 6.51 0.30
CA LYS A 168 -20.71 7.55 0.99
C LYS A 168 -21.98 8.00 0.24
N ASN A 169 -21.94 8.02 -1.09
CA ASN A 169 -23.06 8.46 -1.93
C ASN A 169 -24.03 7.31 -2.28
N SER A 170 -23.65 6.07 -1.96
CA SER A 170 -24.43 4.85 -2.22
C SER A 170 -25.00 4.24 -0.94
N LEU A 171 -24.61 4.75 0.23
CA LEU A 171 -25.09 4.32 1.53
C LEU A 171 -26.32 5.14 1.94
N GLU A 172 -27.32 4.48 2.49
CA GLU A 172 -28.42 5.16 3.17
C GLU A 172 -27.91 5.87 4.45
N PRO A 173 -28.57 6.94 4.92
CA PRO A 173 -28.15 7.65 6.12
C PRO A 173 -27.98 6.74 7.34
N GLN A 174 -28.88 5.77 7.50
CA GLN A 174 -28.83 4.77 8.56
C GLN A 174 -27.58 3.88 8.46
N GLN A 175 -27.25 3.42 7.25
CA GLN A 175 -26.08 2.57 6.99
C GLN A 175 -24.77 3.32 7.23
N ALA A 176 -24.71 4.59 6.82
CA ALA A 176 -23.55 5.45 7.07
C ALA A 176 -23.29 5.64 8.56
N GLU A 177 -24.35 5.83 9.36
CA GLU A 177 -24.25 5.93 10.81
C GLU A 177 -23.81 4.61 11.45
N TRP A 178 -24.35 3.47 11.02
CA TRP A 178 -23.89 2.15 11.48
C TRP A 178 -22.41 1.90 11.19
N ILE A 179 -21.93 2.30 10.02
CA ILE A 179 -20.51 2.20 9.66
C ILE A 179 -19.67 3.06 10.59
N LYS A 180 -20.10 4.30 10.87
CA LYS A 180 -19.41 5.21 11.78
C LYS A 180 -19.37 4.67 13.21
N GLN A 181 -20.48 4.14 13.73
CA GLN A 181 -20.56 3.54 15.07
C GLN A 181 -19.69 2.29 15.17
N SER A 182 -19.71 1.43 14.15
CA SER A 182 -18.87 0.23 14.06
C SER A 182 -17.38 0.61 14.06
N ALA A 183 -16.99 1.59 13.24
CA ALA A 183 -15.62 2.11 13.21
C ALA A 183 -15.21 2.70 14.57
N THR A 184 -16.11 3.40 15.25
CA THR A 184 -15.87 3.97 16.58
C THR A 184 -15.58 2.87 17.60
N LEU A 185 -16.44 1.86 17.69
CA LEU A 185 -16.26 0.74 18.63
C LEU A 185 -14.98 -0.04 18.36
N LEU A 186 -14.66 -0.29 17.08
CA LEU A 186 -13.43 -0.97 16.68
C LEU A 186 -12.19 -0.13 17.01
N CYS A 187 -12.22 1.18 16.81
CA CYS A 187 -11.14 2.09 17.17
C CYS A 187 -10.91 2.13 18.69
N LEU A 188 -11.97 2.20 19.49
CA LEU A 188 -11.87 2.13 20.96
C LEU A 188 -11.30 0.78 21.41
N SER A 189 -11.79 -0.32 20.83
CA SER A 189 -11.29 -1.68 21.10
C SER A 189 -9.82 -1.82 20.72
N LEU A 190 -9.39 -1.21 19.60
CA LEU A 190 -8.00 -1.18 19.15
C LEU A 190 -7.12 -0.42 20.14
N ILE A 191 -7.55 0.75 20.62
CA ILE A 191 -6.81 1.55 21.61
C ILE A 191 -6.64 0.76 22.91
N LEU A 192 -7.73 0.19 23.44
CA LEU A 192 -7.69 -0.60 24.68
C LEU A 192 -6.78 -1.84 24.53
N SER A 193 -6.90 -2.54 23.40
CA SER A 193 -6.04 -3.68 23.08
C SER A 193 -4.58 -3.27 22.93
N ALA A 194 -4.29 -2.11 22.34
CA ALA A 194 -2.93 -1.59 22.20
C ALA A 194 -2.32 -1.24 23.55
N PHE A 195 -3.06 -0.56 24.44
CA PHE A 195 -2.62 -0.30 25.81
C PHE A 195 -2.28 -1.60 26.55
N TYR A 196 -3.14 -2.62 26.43
CA TYR A 196 -2.87 -3.92 27.04
C TYR A 196 -1.64 -4.61 26.43
N CYS A 197 -1.53 -4.59 25.10
CA CYS A 197 -0.45 -5.25 24.36
C CYS A 197 0.91 -4.54 24.50
N GLN A 198 0.95 -3.25 24.86
CA GLN A 198 2.21 -2.51 24.99
C GLN A 198 3.14 -3.11 26.05
N ARG A 199 2.59 -3.83 27.04
CA ARG A 199 3.37 -4.50 28.10
C ARG A 199 4.33 -5.56 27.56
N TYR A 200 4.08 -6.09 26.36
CA TYR A 200 4.95 -7.04 25.68
C TYR A 200 6.12 -6.37 24.94
N VAL A 201 6.15 -5.04 24.88
CA VAL A 201 7.15 -4.29 24.14
C VAL A 201 8.23 -3.80 25.09
N ASN A 202 9.43 -4.37 24.94
CA ASN A 202 10.53 -4.19 25.90
C ASN A 202 11.22 -2.83 25.83
N ASN A 203 11.12 -2.09 24.71
CA ASN A 203 11.85 -0.83 24.52
C ASN A 203 10.94 0.31 24.04
N ASN A 204 11.34 1.55 24.32
CA ASN A 204 10.58 2.74 23.93
C ASN A 204 10.44 2.87 22.42
N PHE A 205 11.49 2.50 21.67
CA PHE A 205 11.47 2.53 20.22
C PHE A 205 10.34 1.65 19.61
N GLY A 206 10.17 0.44 20.12
CA GLY A 206 9.07 -0.44 19.76
C GLY A 206 7.73 0.12 20.18
N LYS A 207 7.63 0.75 21.36
CA LYS A 207 6.38 1.41 21.80
C LYS A 207 5.98 2.54 20.85
N TRP A 208 6.94 3.35 20.38
CA TRP A 208 6.70 4.36 19.36
C TRP A 208 6.19 3.74 18.06
N PHE A 209 6.79 2.64 17.59
CA PHE A 209 6.33 1.92 16.40
C PHE A 209 4.92 1.35 16.54
N LEU A 210 4.64 0.72 17.69
CA LEU A 210 3.32 0.19 18.03
C LEU A 210 2.29 1.32 17.97
N TRP A 211 2.49 2.38 18.74
CA TRP A 211 1.54 3.49 18.80
C TRP A 211 1.41 4.23 17.48
N SER A 212 2.48 4.37 16.70
CA SER A 212 2.40 4.98 15.37
C SER A 212 1.50 4.18 14.42
N ASN A 213 1.52 2.85 14.51
CA ASN A 213 0.61 1.98 13.74
C ASN A 213 -0.84 2.09 14.19
N ILE A 214 -1.07 2.18 15.50
CA ILE A 214 -2.42 2.39 16.04
C ILE A 214 -2.94 3.76 15.60
N LEU A 215 -2.13 4.81 15.77
CA LEU A 215 -2.47 6.18 15.40
C LEU A 215 -2.72 6.33 13.90
N LEU A 216 -2.11 5.52 13.04
CA LEU A 216 -2.41 5.50 11.61
C LEU A 216 -3.90 5.20 11.35
N VAL A 217 -4.49 4.23 12.06
CA VAL A 217 -5.92 3.90 11.93
C VAL A 217 -6.80 4.93 12.65
N ILE A 218 -6.43 5.32 13.87
CA ILE A 218 -7.20 6.26 14.69
C ILE A 218 -7.27 7.65 14.03
N SER A 219 -6.16 8.15 13.48
CA SER A 219 -6.15 9.42 12.74
C SER A 219 -6.99 9.35 11.47
N SER A 220 -6.94 8.23 10.73
CA SER A 220 -7.79 8.02 9.56
C SER A 220 -9.29 8.06 9.93
N PHE A 221 -9.68 7.40 11.02
CA PHE A 221 -11.05 7.46 11.54
C PHE A 221 -11.43 8.88 11.98
N TYR A 222 -10.55 9.58 12.70
CA TYR A 222 -10.78 10.95 13.13
C TYR A 222 -11.00 11.89 11.93
N PHE A 223 -10.11 11.87 10.92
CA PHE A 223 -10.26 12.68 9.71
C PHE A 223 -11.52 12.31 8.92
N PHE A 224 -11.91 11.02 8.90
CA PHE A 224 -13.18 10.59 8.32
C PHE A 224 -14.38 11.24 9.01
N VAL A 225 -14.43 11.22 10.34
CA VAL A 225 -15.52 11.86 11.11
C VAL A 225 -15.54 13.38 10.90
N GLN A 226 -14.38 14.01 10.74
CA GLN A 226 -14.25 15.45 10.48
C GLN A 226 -14.45 15.83 8.99
N HIS A 227 -14.80 14.87 8.13
CA HIS A 227 -14.98 15.04 6.69
C HIS A 227 -13.70 15.41 5.89
N TYR A 228 -12.51 15.27 6.48
CA TYR A 228 -11.21 15.40 5.81
C TYR A 228 -10.81 14.09 5.12
N TYR A 229 -11.64 13.62 4.18
CA TYR A 229 -11.47 12.30 3.54
C TYR A 229 -10.14 12.12 2.84
N PHE A 230 -9.61 13.18 2.23
CA PHE A 230 -8.30 13.15 1.61
C PHE A 230 -7.19 12.81 2.62
N LEU A 231 -7.16 13.49 3.77
CA LEU A 231 -6.18 13.23 4.83
C LEU A 231 -6.36 11.83 5.44
N ALA A 232 -7.62 11.38 5.59
CA ALA A 232 -7.94 10.05 6.08
C ALA A 232 -7.33 8.92 5.22
N ILE A 233 -7.22 9.13 3.90
CA ILE A 233 -6.62 8.14 2.98
C ILE A 233 -5.12 8.38 2.83
N LEU A 234 -4.66 9.64 2.83
CA LEU A 234 -3.25 10.01 2.67
C LEU A 234 -2.36 9.37 3.73
N VAL A 235 -2.75 9.48 5.01
CA VAL A 235 -1.95 8.99 6.14
C VAL A 235 -1.54 7.52 5.98
N PRO A 236 -2.48 6.55 5.84
CA PRO A 236 -2.11 5.15 5.72
C PRO A 236 -1.35 4.86 4.43
N ARG A 237 -1.70 5.53 3.33
CA ARG A 237 -1.13 5.28 2.01
C ARG A 237 0.30 5.77 1.87
N LEU A 238 0.58 6.99 2.31
CA LEU A 238 1.93 7.55 2.25
C LEU A 238 2.90 6.67 3.04
N VAL A 239 2.55 6.30 4.27
CA VAL A 239 3.40 5.43 5.10
C VAL A 239 3.62 4.09 4.42
N HIS A 240 2.56 3.48 3.86
CA HIS A 240 2.64 2.21 3.15
C HIS A 240 3.52 2.26 1.90
N ASP A 241 3.23 3.17 0.98
CA ASP A 241 3.94 3.30 -0.28
C ASP A 241 5.41 3.70 -0.05
N ALA A 242 5.67 4.67 0.82
CA ALA A 242 7.03 5.11 1.12
C ALA A 242 7.85 4.02 1.83
N THR A 243 7.20 3.24 2.71
CA THR A 243 7.82 2.03 3.28
C THR A 243 8.21 1.08 2.16
N ALA A 244 7.29 0.73 1.26
CA ALA A 244 7.57 -0.21 0.19
C ALA A 244 8.66 0.29 -0.77
N TYR A 245 8.63 1.57 -1.16
CA TYR A 245 9.71 2.17 -1.94
C TYR A 245 11.06 2.08 -1.24
N SER A 246 11.11 2.27 0.07
CA SER A 246 12.36 2.09 0.84
C SER A 246 12.91 0.68 0.69
N PHE A 247 12.06 -0.35 0.68
CA PHE A 247 12.46 -1.72 0.38
C PHE A 247 12.90 -1.89 -1.06
N TYR A 248 12.12 -1.42 -2.04
CA TYR A 248 12.42 -1.64 -3.46
C TYR A 248 13.71 -0.95 -3.89
N ILE A 249 13.89 0.30 -3.49
CA ILE A 249 15.10 1.08 -3.78
C ILE A 249 16.31 0.43 -3.11
N THR A 250 16.19 -0.05 -1.88
CA THR A 250 17.29 -0.75 -1.20
C THR A 250 17.67 -2.04 -1.91
N HIS A 251 16.66 -2.83 -2.32
CA HIS A 251 16.85 -4.04 -3.11
C HIS A 251 17.60 -3.72 -4.41
N ASP A 252 17.11 -2.76 -5.18
CA ASP A 252 17.65 -2.43 -6.50
C ASP A 252 19.02 -1.78 -6.41
N TYR A 253 19.28 -0.94 -5.40
CA TYR A 253 20.61 -0.40 -5.12
C TYR A 253 21.62 -1.53 -4.87
N ASN A 254 21.27 -2.47 -3.98
CA ASN A 254 22.15 -3.58 -3.64
C ASN A 254 22.37 -4.56 -4.80
N LYS A 255 21.40 -4.68 -5.71
CA LYS A 255 21.48 -5.57 -6.88
C LYS A 255 22.16 -4.91 -8.09
N HIS A 256 21.95 -3.62 -8.32
CA HIS A 256 22.24 -2.98 -9.60
C HIS A 256 23.27 -1.84 -9.56
N HIS A 257 23.64 -1.26 -8.40
CA HIS A 257 24.51 -0.08 -8.43
C HIS A 257 25.93 -0.36 -8.96
N LYS A 258 26.53 -1.53 -8.61
CA LYS A 258 27.85 -1.92 -9.12
C LYS A 258 27.77 -2.55 -10.51
N HIS A 259 26.78 -3.42 -10.70
CA HIS A 259 26.61 -4.21 -11.92
C HIS A 259 25.14 -4.17 -12.37
N PRO A 260 24.74 -3.19 -13.19
CA PRO A 260 23.38 -3.12 -13.73
C PRO A 260 23.05 -4.36 -14.58
N GLN A 261 22.08 -5.16 -14.14
CA GLN A 261 21.78 -6.44 -14.79
C GLN A 261 20.64 -6.35 -15.81
N ASN A 262 19.58 -5.59 -15.49
CA ASN A 262 18.39 -5.49 -16.35
C ASN A 262 18.49 -4.30 -17.34
N PHE A 263 17.62 -4.28 -18.35
CA PHE A 263 17.63 -3.23 -19.38
C PHE A 263 17.42 -1.84 -18.78
N LEU A 264 16.49 -1.71 -17.82
CA LEU A 264 16.15 -0.46 -17.16
C LEU A 264 17.37 0.19 -16.50
N TYR A 265 18.08 -0.55 -15.65
CA TYR A 265 19.25 -0.04 -14.93
C TYR A 265 20.48 0.09 -15.82
N ARG A 266 20.63 -0.73 -16.87
CA ARG A 266 21.72 -0.55 -17.86
C ARG A 266 21.56 0.74 -18.65
N TYR A 267 20.34 1.09 -19.04
CA TYR A 267 20.07 2.35 -19.74
C TYR A 267 20.21 3.56 -18.80
N ALA A 268 19.69 3.46 -17.57
CA ALA A 268 19.87 4.49 -16.55
C ALA A 268 21.35 4.77 -16.26
N ALA A 269 22.18 3.74 -16.16
CA ALA A 269 23.63 3.87 -15.97
C ALA A 269 24.30 4.62 -17.14
N ARG A 270 23.87 4.40 -18.39
CA ARG A 270 24.38 5.15 -19.57
C ARG A 270 24.00 6.63 -19.51
N LEU A 271 22.87 6.96 -18.91
CA LEU A 271 22.39 8.33 -18.73
C LEU A 271 22.86 8.97 -17.41
N ASN A 272 23.71 8.30 -16.62
CA ASN A 272 24.15 8.73 -15.28
C ASN A 272 22.99 9.02 -14.32
N ILE A 273 21.86 8.30 -14.46
CA ILE A 273 20.71 8.43 -13.57
C ILE A 273 20.94 7.58 -12.32
N SER A 274 20.78 8.19 -11.15
CA SER A 274 20.91 7.51 -9.85
C SER A 274 19.86 6.40 -9.69
N VAL A 275 20.31 5.21 -9.25
CA VAL A 275 19.45 4.02 -8.98
C VAL A 275 18.28 4.35 -8.05
N PHE A 276 18.48 5.31 -7.13
CA PHE A 276 17.44 5.76 -6.19
C PHE A 276 16.21 6.38 -6.88
N ILE A 277 16.39 6.97 -8.06
CA ILE A 277 15.34 7.73 -8.77
C ILE A 277 14.73 6.92 -9.91
N VAL A 278 15.49 5.97 -10.49
CA VAL A 278 15.04 5.17 -11.64
C VAL A 278 13.67 4.53 -11.37
N LEU A 279 13.54 3.78 -10.27
CA LEU A 279 12.30 3.06 -10.00
C LEU A 279 11.12 4.00 -9.71
N PRO A 280 11.20 4.98 -8.77
CA PRO A 280 10.13 5.95 -8.55
C PRO A 280 9.74 6.75 -9.79
N LEU A 281 10.71 7.18 -10.60
CA LEU A 281 10.45 7.98 -11.79
C LEU A 281 9.74 7.15 -12.85
N CYS A 282 10.25 5.96 -13.16
CA CYS A 282 9.66 5.10 -14.19
C CYS A 282 8.27 4.63 -13.81
N SER A 283 8.05 4.27 -12.54
CA SER A 283 6.73 3.84 -12.09
C SER A 283 5.73 4.98 -12.03
N PHE A 284 6.15 6.19 -11.66
CA PHE A 284 5.32 7.39 -11.69
C PHE A 284 4.92 7.78 -13.11
N VAL A 285 5.90 7.86 -14.02
CA VAL A 285 5.64 8.20 -15.43
C VAL A 285 4.70 7.18 -16.06
N LEU A 286 4.93 5.88 -15.85
CA LEU A 286 4.05 4.84 -16.37
C LEU A 286 2.66 4.91 -15.75
N ALA A 287 2.55 5.15 -14.42
CA ALA A 287 1.26 5.33 -13.76
C ALA A 287 0.48 6.51 -14.37
N PHE A 288 1.14 7.65 -14.56
CA PHE A 288 0.54 8.83 -15.17
C PHE A 288 0.06 8.54 -16.59
N VAL A 289 0.91 7.95 -17.45
CA VAL A 289 0.56 7.64 -18.83
C VAL A 289 -0.63 6.67 -18.90
N LEU A 290 -0.60 5.59 -18.11
CA LEU A 290 -1.67 4.59 -18.10
C LEU A 290 -2.99 5.17 -17.58
N GLN A 291 -2.96 6.00 -16.53
CA GLN A 291 -4.18 6.57 -15.95
C GLN A 291 -4.75 7.72 -16.77
N ALA A 292 -3.90 8.59 -17.33
CA ALA A 292 -4.36 9.78 -18.05
C ALA A 292 -4.75 9.47 -19.51
N TYR A 293 -4.05 8.53 -20.17
CA TYR A 293 -4.19 8.30 -21.60
C TYR A 293 -4.50 6.84 -21.97
N GLY A 294 -4.27 5.89 -21.06
CA GLY A 294 -4.34 4.47 -21.38
C GLY A 294 -5.72 4.01 -21.87
N ASP A 295 -6.80 4.42 -21.21
CA ASP A 295 -8.15 4.02 -21.60
C ASP A 295 -8.55 4.57 -22.98
N ASN A 296 -8.24 5.84 -23.25
CA ASN A 296 -8.53 6.48 -24.53
C ASN A 296 -7.72 5.84 -25.67
N LEU A 297 -6.46 5.50 -25.41
CA LEU A 297 -5.62 4.80 -26.38
C LEU A 297 -6.20 3.44 -26.74
N VAL A 298 -6.59 2.64 -25.74
CA VAL A 298 -7.18 1.31 -25.99
C VAL A 298 -8.51 1.43 -26.73
N SER A 299 -9.39 2.32 -26.29
CA SER A 299 -10.69 2.56 -26.95
C SER A 299 -10.50 2.97 -28.42
N ALA A 300 -9.60 3.91 -28.71
CA ALA A 300 -9.30 4.33 -30.08
C ALA A 300 -8.73 3.19 -30.95
N LEU A 301 -7.84 2.36 -30.39
CA LEU A 301 -7.27 1.22 -31.10
C LEU A 301 -8.31 0.13 -31.35
N THR A 302 -9.16 -0.19 -30.38
CA THR A 302 -10.18 -1.24 -30.53
C THR A 302 -11.30 -0.81 -31.46
N GLU A 303 -11.65 0.47 -31.45
CA GLU A 303 -12.61 1.05 -32.40
C GLU A 303 -12.03 1.02 -33.82
N TYR A 304 -10.78 1.45 -34.01
CA TYR A 304 -10.13 1.45 -35.32
C TYR A 304 -9.94 0.04 -35.91
N LEU A 305 -9.52 -0.93 -35.09
CA LEU A 305 -9.18 -2.28 -35.56
C LEU A 305 -10.37 -3.23 -35.62
N PHE A 306 -11.33 -3.11 -34.69
CA PHE A 306 -12.40 -4.08 -34.49
C PHE A 306 -13.81 -3.47 -34.50
N GLY A 307 -13.94 -2.13 -34.56
CA GLY A 307 -15.22 -1.45 -34.48
C GLY A 307 -15.90 -1.55 -33.11
N ILE A 308 -15.13 -1.81 -32.04
CA ILE A 308 -15.65 -2.02 -30.68
C ILE A 308 -15.04 -1.00 -29.72
N ASP A 309 -15.86 -0.32 -28.93
CA ASP A 309 -15.42 0.56 -27.83
C ASP A 309 -15.28 -0.24 -26.52
N ILE A 310 -14.04 -0.43 -26.07
CA ILE A 310 -13.74 -1.03 -24.76
C ILE A 310 -13.37 0.08 -23.77
N ARG A 311 -14.30 0.41 -22.88
CA ARG A 311 -14.10 1.42 -21.85
C ARG A 311 -13.37 0.87 -20.62
N LYS A 312 -12.51 1.69 -20.01
CA LYS A 312 -11.81 1.40 -18.74
C LYS A 312 -10.93 0.14 -18.76
N ALA A 313 -10.46 -0.26 -19.95
CA ALA A 313 -9.60 -1.45 -20.11
C ALA A 313 -8.30 -1.34 -19.32
N ILE A 314 -7.70 -0.14 -19.25
CA ILE A 314 -6.46 0.09 -18.53
C ILE A 314 -6.75 0.36 -17.06
N THR A 315 -7.62 1.32 -16.75
CA THR A 315 -7.82 1.77 -15.36
C THR A 315 -8.47 0.70 -14.48
N LEU A 316 -9.48 -0.02 -14.98
CA LEU A 316 -10.14 -1.09 -14.24
C LEU A 316 -9.52 -2.46 -14.53
N GLY A 317 -9.20 -2.74 -15.79
CA GLY A 317 -8.67 -4.04 -16.21
C GLY A 317 -7.20 -4.23 -15.83
N LEU A 318 -6.29 -3.60 -16.58
CA LEU A 318 -4.85 -3.79 -16.40
C LEU A 318 -4.37 -3.37 -15.00
N LEU A 319 -4.69 -2.14 -14.57
CA LEU A 319 -4.25 -1.64 -13.27
C LEU A 319 -4.91 -2.40 -12.11
N GLY A 320 -6.17 -2.82 -12.26
CA GLY A 320 -6.84 -3.67 -11.29
C GLY A 320 -6.17 -5.05 -11.16
N TYR A 321 -5.84 -5.68 -12.28
CA TYR A 321 -5.06 -6.92 -12.31
C TYR A 321 -3.70 -6.75 -11.63
N LEU A 322 -2.95 -5.71 -12.01
CA LEU A 322 -1.63 -5.44 -11.44
C LEU A 322 -1.71 -5.15 -9.94
N ALA A 323 -2.73 -4.43 -9.47
CA ALA A 323 -2.95 -4.17 -8.04
C ALA A 323 -3.15 -5.48 -7.26
N LEU A 324 -4.03 -6.36 -7.74
CA LEU A 324 -4.29 -7.64 -7.07
C LEU A 324 -3.10 -8.58 -7.10
N MET A 325 -2.41 -8.64 -8.25
CA MET A 325 -1.18 -9.40 -8.40
C MET A 325 -0.09 -8.87 -7.46
N HIS A 326 0.05 -7.55 -7.35
CA HIS A 326 0.94 -6.89 -6.40
C HIS A 326 0.62 -7.29 -4.96
N TYR A 327 -0.64 -7.18 -4.53
CA TYR A 327 -1.04 -7.55 -3.17
C TYR A 327 -0.72 -9.01 -2.82
N TYR A 328 -0.88 -9.91 -3.79
CA TYR A 328 -0.55 -11.32 -3.64
C TYR A 328 0.98 -11.55 -3.62
N THR A 329 1.70 -10.99 -4.58
CA THR A 329 3.16 -11.18 -4.71
C THR A 329 3.93 -10.59 -3.54
N GLU A 330 3.54 -9.44 -3.02
CA GLU A 330 4.09 -8.86 -1.79
C GLU A 330 3.96 -9.79 -0.57
N SER A 331 2.88 -10.57 -0.53
CA SER A 331 2.63 -11.50 0.57
C SER A 331 3.61 -12.69 0.61
N ILE A 332 4.36 -12.92 -0.48
CA ILE A 332 5.32 -14.02 -0.64
C ILE A 332 6.75 -13.55 -0.92
N THR A 333 6.95 -12.41 -1.57
CA THR A 333 8.26 -11.95 -2.03
C THR A 333 9.18 -11.51 -0.89
N TRP A 334 8.65 -10.99 0.20
CA TRP A 334 9.48 -10.48 1.30
C TRP A 334 9.70 -11.49 2.45
N LYS A 335 9.31 -12.76 2.27
CA LYS A 335 9.36 -13.79 3.32
C LYS A 335 10.46 -14.83 3.09
N GLY A 336 11.02 -15.33 4.20
CA GLY A 336 11.93 -16.49 4.20
C GLY A 336 13.17 -16.28 3.33
N GLU A 337 13.56 -17.33 2.62
CA GLU A 337 14.74 -17.35 1.73
C GLU A 337 14.45 -16.87 0.30
N SER A 338 13.47 -15.98 0.13
CA SER A 338 13.10 -15.48 -1.18
C SER A 338 14.28 -14.82 -1.91
N PRO A 339 14.32 -14.88 -3.26
CA PRO A 339 15.34 -14.18 -4.04
C PRO A 339 15.41 -12.67 -3.74
N TYR A 340 14.28 -12.05 -3.44
CA TYR A 340 14.17 -10.64 -3.07
C TYR A 340 14.88 -10.34 -1.74
N ARG A 341 14.72 -11.21 -0.75
CA ARG A 341 15.23 -10.97 0.60
C ARG A 341 16.76 -10.90 0.65
N ARG A 342 17.46 -11.54 -0.29
CA ARG A 342 18.93 -11.57 -0.40
C ARG A 342 19.58 -10.19 -0.53
N PHE A 343 18.83 -9.21 -1.02
CA PHE A 343 19.30 -7.84 -1.24
C PHE A 343 18.78 -6.85 -0.19
N ILE A 344 18.11 -7.31 0.87
CA ILE A 344 17.61 -6.44 1.95
C ILE A 344 18.30 -6.77 3.27
N ALA A 345 18.93 -5.75 3.84
CA ALA A 345 19.41 -5.75 5.21
C ALA A 345 18.74 -4.62 6.01
N PHE A 346 18.68 -4.76 7.33
CA PHE A 346 18.07 -3.78 8.23
C PHE A 346 19.11 -3.13 9.12
N SER A 347 18.93 -1.85 9.40
CA SER A 347 19.69 -1.09 10.39
C SER A 347 18.73 -0.41 11.38
N LYS A 348 19.27 -0.03 12.54
CA LYS A 348 18.47 0.64 13.57
C LYS A 348 18.03 2.03 13.15
#